data_AF-A0A2V5X6W7-F1
#
_entry.id   AF-A0A2V5X6W7-F1
#
_cell.length_a   1.000
_cell.length_b   1.000
_cell.length_c   1.000
_cell.angle_alpha   90.00
_cell.angle_beta   90.00
_cell.angle_gamma   90.00
#
_symmetry.space_group_name_H-M   'P 1'
#
loop_
_entity.id
_entity.type
_entity.pdbx_description
1 polymer ?
#
loop_
_entity_poly.entity_id
_entity_poly.type
_entity_poly.pdbx_seq_one_letter_code
_entity_poly.pdbx_strand_id
1 'polypeptide(L)'
;MLLNSRRRIIGYSLISFGALNTVLVHPREVFRLGIVAAADAIVIAHNHPSGDPEPSLNDIRVTHELVRAGSLLKLELLDHLIIGKCCESFTKGYASLRELGFLYPPRRKSKARVVRKRRTGHSFKERNAALVTVTR
;
A
#
# COMPACT_ATOMS: atom_id res chain seq x y z
N MET A 1 12.52 -3.39 1.51
CA MET A 1 12.46 -4.80 1.97
C MET A 1 11.90 -5.66 0.86
N LEU A 2 12.43 -6.88 0.72
CA LEU A 2 12.07 -7.86 -0.30
C LEU A 2 11.47 -9.09 0.40
N LEU A 3 10.34 -9.60 -0.10
CA LEU A 3 9.57 -10.66 0.53
C LEU A 3 9.27 -11.78 -0.46
N ASN A 4 9.21 -13.02 0.05
CA ASN A 4 8.71 -14.17 -0.71
C ASN A 4 7.18 -14.32 -0.60
N SER A 5 6.63 -15.31 -1.28
CA SER A 5 5.21 -15.66 -1.34
C SER A 5 4.57 -15.98 0.02
N ARG A 6 5.39 -16.35 1.01
CA ARG A 6 4.97 -16.57 2.40
C ARG A 6 5.13 -15.31 3.27
N ARG A 7 5.38 -14.14 2.66
CA ARG A 7 5.63 -12.84 3.30
C ARG A 7 6.80 -12.87 4.29
N ARG A 8 7.77 -13.75 4.06
CA ARG A 8 9.02 -13.76 4.82
C ARG A 8 10.01 -12.84 4.13
N ILE A 9 10.73 -12.05 4.92
CA ILE A 9 11.79 -11.18 4.43
C ILE A 9 12.91 -12.06 3.90
N ILE A 10 13.25 -11.88 2.63
CA ILE A 10 14.39 -12.53 1.97
C ILE A 10 15.60 -11.59 1.87
N GLY A 11 15.38 -10.29 2.03
CA GLY A 11 16.46 -9.31 2.03
C GLY A 11 15.97 -7.88 2.22
N TYR A 12 16.94 -6.98 2.37
CA TYR A 12 16.73 -5.55 2.34
C TYR A 12 17.79 -4.92 1.43
N SER A 13 17.46 -3.78 0.86
CA SER A 13 18.35 -3.04 -0.01
C SER A 13 18.06 -1.57 0.16
N LEU A 14 19.14 -0.78 0.20
CA LEU A 14 19.04 0.66 0.20
C LEU A 14 18.98 1.14 -1.25
N ILE A 15 17.91 1.84 -1.60
CA ILE A 15 17.64 2.26 -2.98
C ILE A 15 18.21 3.64 -3.25
N SER A 16 18.04 4.55 -2.30
CA SER A 16 18.50 5.93 -2.42
C SER A 16 18.82 6.50 -1.06
N PHE A 17 19.83 7.36 -1.02
CA PHE A 17 20.07 8.28 0.08
C PHE A 17 19.39 9.59 -0.32
N GLY A 18 18.20 9.86 0.24
CA GLY A 18 17.43 11.05 -0.13
C GLY A 18 18.12 12.36 0.27
N ALA A 19 18.15 13.32 -0.65
CA ALA A 19 18.42 14.72 -0.36
C ALA A 19 17.16 15.37 0.24
N LEU A 20 17.27 15.69 1.53
CA LEU A 20 16.41 16.52 2.39
C LEU A 20 14.88 16.39 2.34
N ASN A 21 14.16 16.30 1.21
CA ASN A 21 12.69 16.35 1.22
C ASN A 21 11.97 15.61 0.09
N THR A 22 12.65 14.91 -0.82
CA THR A 22 11.96 14.12 -1.87
C THR A 22 12.65 12.80 -2.16
N VAL A 23 11.88 11.71 -2.09
CA VAL A 23 12.29 10.41 -2.62
C VAL A 23 12.11 10.45 -4.13
N LEU A 24 13.09 11.01 -4.83
CA LEU A 24 13.25 10.85 -6.28
C LEU A 24 13.71 9.41 -6.54
N VAL A 25 12.76 8.47 -6.56
CA VAL A 25 13.04 7.07 -6.85
C VAL A 25 12.16 6.62 -8.00
N HIS A 26 12.80 6.12 -9.05
CA HIS A 26 12.08 5.58 -10.19
C HIS A 26 11.68 4.12 -9.93
N PRO A 27 10.48 3.68 -10.36
CA PRO A 27 10.04 2.30 -10.21
C PRO A 27 11.03 1.26 -10.74
N ARG A 28 11.77 1.59 -11.82
CA ARG A 28 12.78 0.71 -12.39
C ARG A 28 13.88 0.33 -11.39
N GLU A 29 14.26 1.23 -10.49
CA GLU A 29 15.33 1.01 -9.51
C GLU A 29 14.81 0.13 -8.36
N VAL A 30 13.59 0.42 -7.90
CA VAL A 30 12.91 -0.36 -6.85
C VAL A 30 12.69 -1.81 -7.30
N PHE A 31 12.08 -2.00 -8.48
CA PHE A 31 11.69 -3.32 -8.94
C PHE A 31 12.86 -4.12 -9.51
N ARG A 32 13.94 -3.50 -10.01
CA ARG A 32 15.16 -4.22 -10.40
C ARG A 32 15.67 -5.11 -9.26
N LEU A 33 15.68 -4.59 -8.03
CA LEU A 33 16.14 -5.33 -6.86
C LEU A 33 15.20 -6.48 -6.51
N GLY A 34 13.88 -6.25 -6.60
CA GLY A 34 12.88 -7.30 -6.41
C GLY A 34 13.02 -8.44 -7.42
N ILE A 35 13.24 -8.11 -8.69
CA ILE A 35 13.41 -9.08 -9.78
C ILE A 35 14.69 -9.91 -9.55
N VAL A 36 15.83 -9.25 -9.29
CA VAL A 36 17.11 -9.93 -9.08
C VAL A 36 17.07 -10.85 -7.86
N ALA A 37 16.37 -10.46 -6.80
CA ALA A 37 16.22 -11.26 -5.59
C ALA A 37 15.12 -12.33 -5.69
N ALA A 38 14.44 -12.47 -6.84
CA ALA A 38 13.27 -13.33 -6.99
C ALA A 38 12.21 -13.12 -5.88
N ALA A 39 11.98 -11.85 -5.52
CA ALA A 39 10.93 -11.49 -4.58
C ALA A 39 9.55 -11.72 -5.21
N ASP A 40 8.55 -12.02 -4.39
CA ASP A 40 7.13 -12.02 -4.80
C ASP A 40 6.46 -10.68 -4.46
N ALA A 41 7.00 -9.99 -3.46
CA ALA A 41 6.47 -8.72 -2.97
C ALA A 41 7.55 -7.82 -2.36
N ILE A 42 7.26 -6.53 -2.29
CA ILE A 42 8.15 -5.53 -1.71
C ILE A 42 7.43 -4.65 -0.70
N VAL A 43 8.18 -4.16 0.28
CA VAL A 43 7.78 -3.06 1.17
C VAL A 43 8.84 -2.00 1.04
N ILE A 44 8.43 -0.75 0.82
CA ILE A 44 9.37 0.38 0.79
C ILE A 44 9.21 1.20 2.07
N ALA A 45 10.30 1.80 2.50
CA ALA A 45 10.31 2.72 3.63
C ALA A 45 11.23 3.88 3.31
N HIS A 46 10.86 5.08 3.72
CA HIS A 46 11.75 6.23 3.72
C HIS A 46 11.57 7.05 4.99
N ASN A 47 12.59 7.83 5.33
CA ASN A 47 12.59 8.65 6.52
C ASN A 47 12.23 10.09 6.16
N HIS A 48 11.41 10.74 6.98
CA HIS A 48 11.20 12.19 6.94
C HIS A 48 12.18 12.87 7.91
N PRO A 49 13.15 13.68 7.44
CA PRO A 49 14.10 14.36 8.32
C PRO A 49 13.44 15.35 9.30
N SER A 50 12.27 15.88 8.92
CA SER A 50 11.43 16.72 9.80
C SER A 50 10.97 15.98 11.05
N GLY A 51 10.91 14.65 11.01
CA GLY A 51 10.35 13.82 12.07
C GLY A 51 8.82 13.68 12.02
N ASP A 52 8.14 14.37 11.11
CA ASP A 52 6.70 14.21 10.91
C ASP A 52 6.44 13.05 9.92
N PRO A 53 5.76 11.96 10.32
CA PRO A 53 5.45 10.85 9.43
C PRO A 53 4.29 11.12 8.47
N GLU A 54 3.65 12.29 8.49
CA GLU A 54 2.55 12.62 7.56
C GLU A 54 3.01 12.54 6.09
N PRO A 55 2.28 11.82 5.21
CA PRO A 55 2.69 11.66 3.81
C PRO A 55 2.54 12.95 3.01
N SER A 56 3.58 13.31 2.27
CA SER A 56 3.50 14.41 1.31
C SER A 56 2.73 13.98 0.05
N LEU A 57 2.28 14.98 -0.72
CA LEU A 57 1.69 14.74 -2.05
C LEU A 57 2.64 14.00 -3.00
N ASN A 58 3.96 14.20 -2.83
CA ASN A 58 4.95 13.51 -3.64
C ASN A 58 5.02 12.02 -3.27
N ASP A 59 4.98 11.69 -1.98
CA ASP A 59 5.01 10.30 -1.51
C ASP A 59 3.80 9.53 -2.02
N ILE A 60 2.62 10.15 -1.98
CA ILE A 60 1.39 9.56 -2.51
C ILE A 60 1.51 9.31 -4.02
N ARG A 61 2.05 10.26 -4.79
CA ARG A 61 2.26 10.10 -6.25
C ARG A 61 3.23 8.96 -6.55
N VAL A 62 4.38 8.93 -5.91
CA VAL A 62 5.39 7.86 -6.06
C VAL A 62 4.79 6.51 -5.70
N THR A 63 4.02 6.44 -4.60
CA THR A 63 3.34 5.21 -4.19
C THR A 63 2.40 4.70 -5.28
N HIS A 64 1.57 5.57 -5.84
CA HIS A 64 0.67 5.17 -6.92
C HIS A 64 1.41 4.69 -8.17
N GLU A 65 2.53 5.32 -8.53
CA GLU A 65 3.36 4.86 -9.65
C GLU A 65 3.96 3.48 -9.37
N LEU A 66 4.46 3.25 -8.16
CA LEU A 66 5.01 1.96 -7.76
C LEU A 66 3.94 0.87 -7.71
N VAL A 67 2.73 1.15 -7.22
CA VAL A 67 1.62 0.18 -7.23
C VAL A 67 1.27 -0.22 -8.66
N ARG A 68 1.20 0.75 -9.59
CA ARG A 68 0.93 0.45 -11.01
C ARG A 68 2.03 -0.39 -11.63
N ALA A 69 3.29 -0.02 -11.41
CA ALA A 69 4.45 -0.77 -11.92
C ALA A 69 4.51 -2.19 -11.34
N GLY A 70 4.29 -2.34 -10.04
CA GLY A 70 4.25 -3.63 -9.36
C GLY A 70 3.15 -4.55 -9.89
N SER A 71 1.96 -3.99 -10.15
CA SER A 71 0.87 -4.74 -10.77
C SER A 71 1.21 -5.24 -12.18
N LEU A 72 1.94 -4.45 -12.97
CA LEU A 72 2.39 -4.86 -14.30
C LEU A 72 3.46 -5.95 -14.24
N LEU A 73 4.39 -5.86 -13.29
CA LEU A 73 5.49 -6.80 -13.11
C LEU A 73 5.12 -8.05 -12.33
N LYS A 74 3.89 -8.12 -11.79
CA LYS A 74 3.45 -9.15 -10.81
C LYS A 74 4.36 -9.19 -9.57
N LEU A 75 4.83 -8.03 -9.13
CA LEU A 75 5.59 -7.82 -7.90
C LEU A 75 4.81 -6.84 -7.02
N GLU A 76 4.11 -7.35 -6.00
CA GLU A 76 3.19 -6.52 -5.23
C GLU A 76 3.94 -5.55 -4.31
N LEU A 77 3.56 -4.26 -4.34
CA LEU A 77 3.92 -3.33 -3.28
C LEU A 77 2.95 -3.52 -2.11
N LEU A 78 3.40 -4.15 -1.03
CA LEU A 78 2.56 -4.44 0.13
C LEU A 78 2.30 -3.21 0.97
N ASP A 79 3.31 -2.36 1.16
CA ASP A 79 3.19 -1.12 1.92
C ASP A 79 4.29 -0.12 1.57
N HIS A 80 4.00 1.15 1.82
CA HIS A 80 4.96 2.24 1.83
C HIS A 80 4.93 2.89 3.21
N LEU A 81 6.02 2.73 3.94
CA LEU A 81 6.20 3.25 5.29
C LEU A 81 6.95 4.58 5.25
N ILE A 82 6.42 5.59 5.94
CA ILE A 82 7.11 6.84 6.21
C ILE A 82 7.54 6.80 7.67
N ILE A 83 8.84 6.90 7.92
CA ILE A 83 9.41 6.83 9.25
C ILE A 83 9.69 8.26 9.73
N GLY A 84 9.05 8.64 10.82
CA GLY A 84 9.25 9.91 11.51
C GLY A 84 9.82 9.68 12.91
N LYS A 85 9.62 10.66 13.79
CA LYS A 85 9.87 10.56 15.23
C LYS A 85 8.54 10.42 15.94
N CYS A 86 8.54 9.69 17.06
CA CYS A 86 7.42 9.80 18.00
C CYS A 86 7.42 11.22 18.58
N CYS A 87 6.34 11.96 18.36
CA CYS A 87 6.12 13.28 18.98
C CYS A 87 4.77 13.26 19.69
N GLU A 88 4.48 14.28 20.50
CA GLU A 88 3.21 14.37 21.24
C GLU A 88 1.98 14.28 20.31
N SER A 89 2.12 14.71 19.05
CA SER A 89 1.06 14.66 18.03
C SER A 89 0.92 13.29 17.33
N PHE A 90 1.95 12.44 17.32
CA PHE A 90 1.93 11.14 16.67
C PHE A 90 2.38 10.03 17.63
N THR A 91 1.41 9.22 18.07
CA THR A 91 1.65 8.05 18.93
C THR A 91 2.46 6.96 18.25
N LYS A 92 2.41 6.87 16.91
CA LYS A 92 3.23 5.97 16.09
C LYS A 92 4.31 6.80 15.40
N GLY A 93 5.59 6.47 15.59
CA GLY A 93 6.72 7.10 14.88
C GLY A 93 6.82 6.76 13.39
N TYR A 94 5.74 6.26 12.79
CA TYR A 94 5.66 5.93 11.38
C TYR A 94 4.23 6.06 10.87
N ALA A 95 4.07 6.26 9.56
CA ALA A 95 2.81 6.19 8.85
C ALA A 95 2.86 5.08 7.80
N SER A 96 1.81 4.27 7.73
CA SER A 96 1.59 3.28 6.68
C SER A 96 0.63 3.85 5.65
N LEU A 97 1.09 4.02 4.41
CA LEU A 97 0.21 4.46 3.32
C LEU A 97 -0.85 3.40 3.01
N ARG A 98 -0.64 2.13 3.39
CA ARG A 98 -1.66 1.10 3.28
C ARG A 98 -2.77 1.29 4.31
N GLU A 99 -2.41 1.54 5.58
CA GLU A 99 -3.38 1.83 6.66
C GLU A 99 -4.18 3.10 6.35
N LEU A 100 -3.53 4.10 5.76
CA LEU A 100 -4.16 5.35 5.33
C LEU A 100 -4.97 5.23 4.01
N GLY A 101 -4.91 4.08 3.31
CA GLY A 101 -5.70 3.83 2.11
C GLY A 101 -5.14 4.43 0.81
N PHE A 102 -3.88 4.85 0.76
CA PHE A 102 -3.24 5.45 -0.41
C PHE A 102 -2.67 4.44 -1.42
N LEU A 103 -2.54 3.15 -1.10
CA LEU A 103 -2.02 2.16 -2.06
C LEU A 103 -2.98 1.95 -3.25
N TYR A 104 -4.28 1.83 -2.97
CA TYR A 104 -5.27 1.50 -3.99
C TYR A 104 -6.20 2.69 -4.18
N PRO A 105 -6.17 3.39 -5.33
CA PRO A 105 -7.18 4.40 -5.60
C PRO A 105 -8.55 3.74 -5.47
N PRO A 106 -9.54 4.42 -4.87
CA PRO A 106 -10.86 3.86 -4.67
C PRO A 106 -11.36 3.35 -6.03
N ARG A 107 -11.71 2.06 -6.10
CA ARG A 107 -12.24 1.45 -7.32
C ARG A 107 -13.35 2.37 -7.81
N ARG A 108 -13.18 3.00 -8.98
CA ARG A 108 -14.27 3.70 -9.66
C ARG A 108 -15.42 2.70 -9.67
N LYS A 109 -16.54 3.02 -8.99
CA LYS A 109 -17.75 2.19 -9.06
C LYS A 109 -18.11 2.13 -10.53
N SER A 110 -17.74 1.04 -11.21
CA SER A 110 -18.24 0.72 -12.54
C SER A 110 -19.75 0.77 -12.40
N LYS A 111 -20.40 1.71 -13.11
CA LYS A 111 -21.86 1.91 -13.10
C LYS A 111 -22.50 0.52 -13.07
N ALA A 112 -23.13 0.17 -11.95
CA ALA A 112 -23.86 -1.07 -11.86
C ALA A 112 -24.88 -1.03 -12.99
N ARG A 113 -24.68 -1.87 -14.01
CA ARG A 113 -25.68 -2.08 -15.04
C ARG A 113 -26.87 -2.66 -14.31
N VAL A 114 -27.88 -1.82 -14.08
CA VAL A 114 -29.16 -2.21 -13.49
C VAL A 114 -29.77 -3.22 -14.46
N VAL A 115 -29.48 -4.51 -14.26
CA VAL A 115 -30.24 -5.58 -14.86
C VAL A 115 -31.58 -5.55 -14.13
N ARG A 116 -32.61 -5.03 -14.81
CA ARG A 116 -34.00 -5.10 -14.34
C ARG A 116 -34.36 -6.57 -14.14
N LYS A 117 -34.21 -7.05 -12.90
CA LYS A 117 -34.65 -8.39 -12.51
C LYS A 117 -36.17 -8.37 -12.58
N ARG A 118 -36.76 -9.10 -13.54
CA ARG A 118 -38.20 -9.35 -13.60
C ARG A 118 -38.61 -9.93 -12.24
N ARG A 119 -39.55 -9.27 -11.57
CA ARG A 119 -40.16 -9.73 -10.33
C ARG A 119 -40.91 -11.04 -10.61
N THR A 120 -40.42 -12.14 -10.06
CA THR A 120 -41.28 -13.23 -9.61
C THR A 120 -41.07 -13.33 -8.10
N GLY A 121 -42.17 -13.29 -7.36
CA GLY A 121 -42.15 -13.15 -5.92
C GLY A 121 -41.55 -14.36 -5.23
N HIS A 122 -40.81 -14.11 -4.15
CA HIS A 122 -41.11 -14.71 -2.85
C HIS A 122 -40.34 -13.98 -1.75
N SER A 123 -41.07 -13.76 -0.66
CA SER A 123 -40.67 -13.16 0.60
C SER A 123 -39.48 -13.87 1.21
N PHE A 124 -38.46 -13.14 1.68
CA PHE A 124 -37.72 -13.56 2.87
C PHE A 124 -37.01 -12.36 3.54
N LYS A 125 -37.13 -12.30 4.87
CA LYS A 125 -36.73 -11.23 5.78
C LYS A 125 -35.20 -11.00 5.80
N GLU A 126 -34.80 -9.74 5.78
CA GLU A 126 -33.45 -9.28 6.08
C GLU A 126 -33.15 -9.38 7.59
N ARG A 127 -31.99 -9.97 7.94
CA ARG A 127 -31.30 -9.75 9.21
C ARG A 127 -29.84 -9.46 8.91
N ASN A 128 -29.41 -8.25 9.23
CA ASN A 128 -28.01 -7.83 9.21
C ASN A 128 -27.24 -8.47 10.36
N ALA A 129 -26.14 -9.16 10.06
CA ALA A 129 -25.06 -9.43 11.01
C ALA A 129 -23.78 -9.77 10.24
N ALA A 130 -22.67 -9.09 10.57
CA ALA A 130 -21.33 -9.66 10.40
C ALA A 130 -20.42 -9.09 11.49
N LEU A 131 -20.07 -10.00 12.39
CA LEU A 131 -19.20 -9.90 13.56
C LEU A 131 -17.74 -9.82 13.12
N VAL A 132 -16.97 -8.91 13.73
CA VAL A 132 -15.51 -8.82 13.60
C VAL A 132 -14.87 -9.75 14.63
N THR A 133 -13.99 -10.65 14.20
CA THR A 133 -13.13 -11.40 15.12
C THR A 133 -11.69 -11.39 14.59
N VAL A 134 -10.81 -10.84 15.42
CA VAL A 134 -9.35 -10.94 15.31
C VAL A 134 -8.93 -12.24 16.00
N THR A 135 -8.10 -13.05 15.34
CA THR A 135 -7.42 -14.18 16.00
C THR A 135 -5.93 -14.08 15.75
N ARG A 136 -5.22 -13.84 16.86
CA ARG A 136 -3.80 -14.04 17.22
C ARG A 136 -2.75 -13.99 16.11
#